data_AF-A0A7J9QWX1-F1
#
_entry.id   AF-A0A7J9QWX1-F1
#
_cell.length_a   1.000
_cell.length_b   1.000
_cell.length_c   1.000
_cell.angle_alpha   90.00
_cell.angle_beta   90.00
_cell.angle_gamma   90.00
#
_symmetry.space_group_name_H-M   'P 1'
#
loop_
_entity.id
_entity.type
_entity.pdbx_description
1 polymer ?
#
loop_
_entity_poly.entity_id
_entity_poly.type
_entity_poly.pdbx_seq_one_letter_code
_entity_poly.pdbx_strand_id
1 'polypeptide(L)'
;MLISTSELNSIIDNSNVIIADTRSFKEYSEGHIPGAVHLDLFAFHWIDTTKNGIENFNDQARKLFSFLGVTSEKKVIFYDSVSGMLAARGVWMLMYFSHQNVSMLDGG
;
A
#
# COMPACT_ATOMS: atom_id res chain seq x y z
N MET A 1 -1.24 -5.42 12.31
CA MET A 1 -1.47 -4.26 11.42
C MET A 1 -0.26 -3.34 11.34
N LEU A 2 0.57 -3.23 12.39
CA LEU A 2 1.86 -2.53 12.29
C LEU A 2 3.01 -3.52 12.08
N ILE A 3 4.09 -3.05 11.47
CA ILE A 3 5.40 -3.70 11.42
C ILE A 3 6.45 -2.69 11.86
N SER A 4 7.39 -3.10 12.71
CA SER A 4 8.51 -2.24 13.11
C SER A 4 9.59 -2.16 12.03
N THR A 5 10.47 -1.16 12.12
CA THR A 5 11.62 -1.00 11.22
C THR A 5 12.57 -2.20 11.28
N SER A 6 12.81 -2.78 12.46
CA SER A 6 13.66 -3.96 12.63
C SER A 6 13.06 -5.21 12.00
N GLU A 7 11.76 -5.43 12.15
CA GLU A 7 11.05 -6.53 11.50
C GLU A 7 11.04 -6.38 9.98
N LEU A 8 10.76 -5.18 9.45
CA LEU A 8 10.82 -4.92 8.01
C LEU A 8 12.24 -5.19 7.47
N ASN A 9 13.27 -4.68 8.14
CA ASN A 9 14.66 -4.89 7.73
C ASN A 9 15.06 -6.38 7.70
N SER A 10 14.45 -7.22 8.54
CA SER A 10 14.71 -8.67 8.54
C SER A 10 14.11 -9.42 7.35
N ILE A 11 13.16 -8.81 6.62
CA ILE A 11 12.45 -9.42 5.49
C ILE A 11 12.55 -8.60 4.19
N ILE A 12 13.32 -7.51 4.17
CA ILE A 12 13.34 -6.53 3.07
C ILE A 12 13.76 -7.14 1.72
N ASP A 13 14.65 -8.13 1.74
CA ASP A 13 15.13 -8.82 0.53
C ASP A 13 14.22 -9.98 0.09
N ASN A 14 13.13 -10.25 0.82
CA ASN A 14 12.20 -11.32 0.47
C ASN A 14 11.31 -10.91 -0.71
N SER A 15 11.43 -11.62 -1.84
CA SER A 15 10.60 -11.40 -3.04
C SER A 15 9.07 -11.49 -2.84
N ASN A 16 8.62 -12.08 -1.72
CA ASN A 16 7.21 -12.12 -1.32
C ASN A 16 6.76 -10.87 -0.56
N VAL A 17 7.63 -9.89 -0.34
CA VAL A 17 7.31 -8.62 0.32
C VAL A 17 7.21 -7.52 -0.74
N ILE A 18 6.12 -6.75 -0.70
CA ILE A 18 5.95 -5.52 -1.47
C ILE A 18 5.99 -4.36 -0.47
N ILE A 19 6.84 -3.38 -0.74
CA ILE A 19 6.93 -2.15 0.04
C ILE A 19 6.35 -1.03 -0.82
N ALA A 20 5.33 -0.34 -0.31
CA ALA A 20 4.64 0.73 -1.00
C ALA A 20 4.87 2.06 -0.27
N ASP A 21 5.57 2.98 -0.94
CA ASP A 21 5.77 4.35 -0.48
C ASP A 21 4.57 5.20 -0.89
N THR A 22 3.81 5.69 0.09
CA THR A 22 2.60 6.47 -0.14
C THR A 22 2.80 7.98 -0.03
N ARG A 23 4.05 8.43 0.16
CA ARG A 23 4.41 9.85 0.21
C ARG A 23 4.27 10.51 -1.17
N SER A 24 4.55 11.80 -1.26
CA SER A 24 4.59 12.46 -2.57
C SER A 24 5.66 11.86 -3.48
N PHE A 25 5.45 11.90 -4.80
CA PHE A 25 6.46 11.43 -5.75
C PHE A 25 7.80 12.16 -5.59
N LYS A 26 7.76 13.44 -5.19
CA LYS A 26 8.96 14.22 -4.89
C LYS A 26 9.77 13.58 -3.76
N GLU A 27 9.15 13.32 -2.60
CA GLU A 27 9.80 12.68 -1.46
C GLU A 27 10.34 11.29 -1.81
N TYR A 28 9.54 10.49 -2.55
CA TYR A 28 9.99 9.21 -3.07
C TYR A 28 11.25 9.36 -3.94
N SER A 29 11.26 10.32 -4.87
CA SER A 29 12.38 10.52 -5.79
C SER A 29 13.67 11.00 -5.11
N GLU A 30 13.56 11.67 -3.96
CA GLU A 30 14.70 12.15 -3.16
C GLU A 30 15.32 11.03 -2.30
N GLY A 31 14.55 9.98 -2.01
CA GLY A 31 15.03 8.78 -1.32
C GLY A 31 13.87 7.95 -0.76
N HIS A 32 13.98 6.64 -0.90
CA HIS A 32 12.96 5.68 -0.45
C HIS A 32 13.60 4.38 0.01
N ILE A 33 12.82 3.55 0.71
CA ILE A 33 13.26 2.22 1.14
C ILE A 33 13.63 1.39 -0.11
N PRO A 34 14.78 0.68 -0.12
CA PRO A 34 15.17 -0.14 -1.27
C PRO A 34 14.07 -1.12 -1.70
N GLY A 35 13.77 -1.16 -3.00
CA GLY A 35 12.71 -1.99 -3.56
C GLY A 35 11.29 -1.45 -3.36
N ALA A 36 11.11 -0.32 -2.68
CA ALA A 36 9.79 0.29 -2.54
C ALA A 36 9.27 0.85 -3.88
N VAL A 37 7.97 0.67 -4.10
CA VAL A 37 7.24 1.22 -5.23
C VAL A 37 6.44 2.43 -4.77
N HIS A 38 6.53 3.53 -5.51
CA HIS A 38 5.69 4.71 -5.25
C HIS A 38 4.23 4.41 -5.58
N LEU A 39 3.33 4.77 -4.66
CA LEU A 39 1.90 4.55 -4.81
C LEU A 39 1.09 5.77 -4.35
N ASP A 40 0.61 6.55 -5.32
CA ASP A 40 -0.35 7.62 -5.05
C ASP A 40 -1.77 7.05 -4.86
N LEU A 41 -2.19 6.94 -3.59
CA LEU A 41 -3.52 6.47 -3.24
C LEU A 41 -4.62 7.53 -3.41
N PHE A 42 -4.29 8.82 -3.57
CA PHE A 42 -5.30 9.85 -3.84
C PHE A 42 -5.83 9.76 -5.27
N ALA A 43 -4.99 9.31 -6.21
CA ALA A 43 -5.39 9.09 -7.60
C ALA A 43 -6.55 8.09 -7.74
N PHE A 44 -6.70 7.16 -6.79
CA PHE A 44 -7.72 6.10 -6.82
C PHE A 44 -8.78 6.33 -5.74
N HIS A 45 -9.89 6.98 -6.11
CA HIS A 45 -10.90 7.40 -5.15
C HIS A 45 -12.30 6.90 -5.48
N TRP A 46 -13.10 6.87 -4.42
CA TRP A 46 -14.52 6.60 -4.47
C TRP A 46 -15.25 7.88 -4.91
N ILE A 47 -15.78 7.90 -6.14
CA ILE A 47 -16.45 9.08 -6.70
C ILE A 47 -17.78 9.35 -5.98
N ASP A 48 -18.60 8.31 -5.79
CA ASP A 48 -19.88 8.37 -5.07
C ASP A 48 -20.30 7.00 -4.53
N THR A 49 -21.22 6.94 -3.56
CA THR A 49 -21.68 5.68 -2.93
C THR A 49 -22.75 4.93 -3.72
N THR A 50 -23.00 5.28 -4.98
CA THR A 50 -23.91 4.48 -5.83
C THR A 50 -23.29 3.12 -6.13
N LYS A 51 -24.12 2.17 -6.58
CA LYS A 51 -23.64 0.85 -7.02
C LYS A 51 -22.53 0.98 -8.08
N ASN A 52 -22.71 1.88 -9.05
CA ASN A 52 -21.73 2.10 -10.12
C ASN A 52 -20.44 2.74 -9.58
N GLY A 53 -20.54 3.68 -8.64
CA GLY A 53 -19.39 4.27 -7.98
C GLY A 53 -18.55 3.24 -7.22
N ILE A 54 -19.20 2.32 -6.51
CA ILE A 54 -18.55 1.19 -5.82
C ILE A 54 -17.88 0.24 -6.83
N GLU A 55 -18.59 -0.14 -7.90
CA GLU A 55 -18.04 -1.04 -8.92
C GLU A 55 -16.79 -0.44 -9.61
N ASN A 56 -16.82 0.86 -9.90
CA ASN A 56 -15.67 1.58 -10.46
C ASN A 56 -14.48 1.65 -9.50
N PHE A 57 -14.73 1.95 -8.22
CA PHE A 57 -13.68 1.92 -7.20
C PHE A 57 -13.04 0.53 -7.11
N ASN A 58 -13.87 -0.52 -7.11
CA ASN A 58 -13.41 -1.90 -7.04
C ASN A 58 -12.56 -2.30 -8.25
N ASP A 59 -12.93 -1.88 -9.45
CA ASP A 59 -12.16 -2.14 -10.66
C ASP A 59 -10.80 -1.41 -10.66
N GLN A 60 -10.81 -0.13 -10.29
CA GLN A 60 -9.59 0.67 -10.15
C GLN A 60 -8.61 0.05 -9.15
N ALA A 61 -9.09 -0.30 -7.96
CA ALA A 61 -8.25 -0.88 -6.92
C ALA A 61 -7.69 -2.26 -7.33
N ARG A 62 -8.51 -3.12 -7.98
CA ARG A 62 -8.02 -4.40 -8.51
C ARG A 62 -6.90 -4.22 -9.53
N LYS A 63 -7.06 -3.28 -10.47
CA LYS A 63 -6.02 -2.97 -11.47
C LYS A 63 -4.75 -2.46 -10.82
N LEU A 64 -4.89 -1.55 -9.85
CA LEU A 64 -3.77 -1.01 -9.08
C LEU A 64 -2.96 -2.10 -8.37
N PHE A 65 -3.62 -2.93 -7.56
CA PHE A 65 -2.95 -3.97 -6.80
C PHE A 65 -2.40 -5.09 -7.70
N SER A 66 -3.06 -5.39 -8.81
CA SER A 66 -2.54 -6.32 -9.82
C SER A 66 -1.26 -5.77 -10.47
N PHE A 67 -1.22 -4.47 -10.79
CA PHE A 67 -0.03 -3.82 -11.34
C PHE A 67 1.14 -3.80 -10.35
N LEU A 68 0.86 -3.60 -9.05
CA LEU A 68 1.85 -3.75 -7.98
C LEU A 68 2.31 -5.20 -7.76
N GLY A 69 1.67 -6.18 -8.40
CA GLY A 69 2.00 -7.59 -8.27
C GLY A 69 1.54 -8.21 -6.96
N VAL A 70 0.50 -7.66 -6.32
CA VAL A 70 -0.12 -8.24 -5.12
C VAL A 70 -0.78 -9.57 -5.49
N THR A 71 -0.39 -10.64 -4.81
CA THR A 71 -1.05 -11.95 -4.87
C THR A 71 -1.54 -12.33 -3.47
N SER A 72 -2.25 -13.46 -3.33
CA SER A 72 -2.74 -13.95 -2.04
C SER A 72 -1.64 -14.23 -1.02
N GLU A 73 -0.44 -14.56 -1.48
CA GLU A 73 0.70 -15.01 -0.66
C GLU A 73 1.60 -13.84 -0.23
N LYS A 74 1.63 -12.77 -1.04
CA LYS A 74 2.54 -11.66 -0.79
C LYS A 74 2.16 -10.88 0.47
N LYS A 75 3.17 -10.37 1.16
CA LYS A 75 3.01 -9.41 2.25
C LYS A 75 3.13 -8.01 1.69
N VAL A 76 2.16 -7.13 1.96
CA VAL A 76 2.23 -5.73 1.53
C VAL A 76 2.45 -4.82 2.73
N ILE A 77 3.42 -3.92 2.62
CA ILE A 77 3.80 -2.99 3.68
C ILE A 77 3.68 -1.58 3.12
N PHE A 78 2.77 -0.79 3.68
CA PHE A 78 2.62 0.62 3.32
C PHE A 78 3.38 1.50 4.31
N TYR A 79 4.02 2.56 3.81
CA TYR A 79 4.60 3.61 4.66
C TYR A 79 4.35 5.00 4.09
N ASP A 80 4.47 5.99 4.98
CA ASP A 80 4.29 7.42 4.74
C ASP A 80 5.37 8.14 5.59
N SER A 81 5.44 9.47 5.60
CA SER A 81 6.46 10.21 6.39
C SER A 81 6.30 10.04 7.90
N VAL A 82 5.12 9.58 8.33
CA VAL A 82 4.80 9.10 9.68
C VAL A 82 3.86 7.89 9.55
N SER A 83 3.46 7.25 10.64
CA SER A 83 2.29 6.35 10.67
C SER A 83 1.02 7.13 10.27
N GLY A 84 0.80 7.27 8.96
CA GLY A 84 -0.01 8.32 8.35
C GLY A 84 -1.26 7.84 7.65
N MET A 85 -2.10 8.79 7.25
CA MET A 85 -3.40 8.54 6.64
C MET A 85 -3.30 7.72 5.35
N LEU A 86 -2.28 7.96 4.52
CA LEU A 86 -2.14 7.27 3.24
C LEU A 86 -1.70 5.83 3.41
N ALA A 87 -0.72 5.57 4.28
CA ALA A 87 -0.34 4.21 4.61
C ALA A 87 -1.51 3.42 5.22
N ALA A 88 -2.26 4.03 6.15
CA ALA A 88 -3.47 3.42 6.71
C ALA A 88 -4.56 3.16 5.65
N ARG A 89 -4.74 4.05 4.67
CA ARG A 89 -5.65 3.86 3.54
C ARG A 89 -5.25 2.65 2.70
N GLY A 90 -3.96 2.47 2.42
CA GLY A 90 -3.44 1.30 1.70
C GLY A 90 -3.77 0.00 2.43
N VAL A 91 -3.54 -0.04 3.74
CA VAL A 91 -3.91 -1.17 4.60
C VAL A 91 -5.40 -1.45 4.52
N TRP A 92 -6.24 -0.44 4.70
CA TRP A 92 -7.69 -0.58 4.64
C TRP A 92 -8.18 -1.10 3.28
N MET A 93 -7.62 -0.60 2.17
CA MET A 93 -8.00 -1.05 0.83
C MET A 93 -7.71 -2.54 0.64
N LEU A 94 -6.55 -3.03 1.05
CA LEU A 94 -6.26 -4.47 0.94
C LEU A 94 -7.14 -5.31 1.86
N MET A 95 -7.40 -4.85 3.08
CA MET A 95 -8.34 -5.53 4.00
C MET A 95 -9.76 -5.57 3.43
N TYR A 96 -10.22 -4.51 2.77
CA TYR A 96 -11.52 -4.45 2.08
C TYR A 96 -11.61 -5.51 0.98
N PHE A 97 -10.52 -5.79 0.26
CA PHE A 97 -10.41 -6.89 -0.70
C PHE A 97 -9.99 -8.23 -0.08
N SER A 98 -10.18 -8.40 1.23
CA SER A 98 -9.88 -9.63 1.99
C SER A 98 -8.42 -10.08 1.97
N HIS A 99 -7.48 -9.20 1.60
CA HIS A 99 -6.05 -9.47 1.68
C HIS A 99 -5.53 -9.08 3.08
N GLN A 100 -5.30 -10.08 3.93
CA GLN A 100 -4.96 -9.89 5.35
C GLN A 100 -3.46 -9.78 5.62
N ASN A 101 -2.60 -10.20 4.68
CA ASN A 101 -1.14 -10.15 4.83
C ASN A 101 -0.60 -8.74 4.54
N VAL A 102 -1.13 -7.75 5.27
CA VAL A 102 -0.85 -6.35 5.06
C VAL A 102 -0.47 -5.66 6.36
N SER A 103 0.45 -4.71 6.31
CA SER A 103 0.87 -3.92 7.47
C SER A 103 1.23 -2.48 7.08
N MET A 104 1.23 -1.60 8.06
CA MET A 104 1.79 -0.25 7.97
C MET A 104 3.12 -0.22 8.75
N LEU A 105 4.14 0.44 8.20
CA LEU A 105 5.40 0.66 8.92
C LEU A 105 5.19 1.62 10.08
N ASP A 106 5.56 1.19 11.28
CA ASP A 106 5.42 2.00 12.49
C ASP A 106 6.50 3.09 12.54
N GLY A 107 6.06 4.34 12.59
CA GLY A 107 6.90 5.53 12.59
C GLY A 107 6.99 6.22 11.23
N GLY A 108 6.60 5.54 10.15
CA GLY A 108 6.88 5.97 8.77
C GLY A 108 8.19 5.44 8.23
#